data_AF-A0A377I0X0-F1
#
_entry.id   AF-A0A377I0X0-F1
#
_cell.length_a   1.000
_cell.length_b   1.000
_cell.length_c   1.000
_cell.angle_alpha   90.00
_cell.angle_beta   90.00
_cell.angle_gamma   90.00
#
_symmetry.space_group_name_H-M   'P 1'
#
loop_
_entity.id
_entity.type
_entity.pdbx_description
1 polymer ?
#
loop_
_entity_poly.entity_id
_entity_poly.type
_entity_poly.pdbx_seq_one_letter_code
_entity_poly.pdbx_strand_id
1 'polypeptide(L)'
;MVASTSASAASSSASAASSSASAANSSATAASSAASAAASTAQRIEDSGVISKDGKTTFAADNTSNRDSAKAKGKDATSMGYGSDASGENATAIGNNAKASAKNATALGQDAKAVAENSVAIGQGSVSNEKDTVSVGNDGSNGQAVVNRRITNVAAPRHATDATNKQYVDNAVGSVRSELRKTDKKLRGGIAGATAMANIPQVTQPGSTMVGAGIGNYKGQSAVAVGVSKSSYNNRIIFKMSGSATTQGDYNIGAGIGYQW
;
A
#
# COMPACT_ATOMS: atom_id res chain seq x y z
N MET A 1 29.53 41.85 -90.43
CA MET A 1 30.24 41.14 -89.33
C MET A 1 29.98 41.80 -87.96
N VAL A 2 30.18 43.11 -87.79
CA VAL A 2 29.94 43.78 -86.49
C VAL A 2 28.47 43.76 -86.05
N ALA A 3 27.52 44.07 -86.94
CA ALA A 3 26.08 44.06 -86.62
C ALA A 3 25.54 42.67 -86.24
N SER A 4 26.02 41.60 -86.89
CA SER A 4 25.65 40.23 -86.55
C SER A 4 26.20 39.82 -85.18
N THR A 5 27.42 40.22 -84.83
CA THR A 5 28.00 39.97 -83.51
C THR A 5 27.24 40.71 -82.41
N SER A 6 26.83 41.97 -82.65
CA SER A 6 26.01 42.74 -81.70
C SER A 6 24.62 42.13 -81.49
N ALA A 7 23.97 41.65 -82.57
CA ALA A 7 22.69 40.95 -82.48
C ALA A 7 22.81 39.63 -81.69
N SER A 8 23.87 38.85 -81.92
CA SER A 8 24.15 37.65 -81.13
C SER A 8 24.39 37.98 -79.65
N ALA A 9 25.19 39.00 -79.33
CA ALA A 9 25.43 39.42 -77.94
C ALA A 9 24.15 39.89 -77.22
N ALA A 10 23.27 40.63 -77.92
CA ALA A 10 21.97 41.03 -77.39
C ALA A 10 21.06 39.81 -77.14
N SER A 11 21.05 38.84 -78.06
CA SER A 11 20.28 37.60 -77.89
C SER A 11 20.77 36.77 -76.71
N SER A 12 22.09 36.62 -76.54
CA SER A 12 22.69 35.95 -75.38
C SER A 12 22.38 36.66 -74.07
N SER A 13 22.39 37.99 -74.07
CA SER A 13 22.03 38.79 -72.88
C SER A 13 20.55 38.63 -72.53
N ALA A 14 19.66 38.62 -73.53
CA ALA A 14 18.24 38.36 -73.32
C ALA A 14 17.99 36.94 -72.78
N SER A 15 18.69 35.93 -73.32
CA SER A 15 18.65 34.56 -72.78
C SER A 15 19.15 34.50 -71.34
N ALA A 16 20.28 35.13 -71.02
CA ALA A 16 20.81 35.19 -69.66
C ALA A 16 19.82 35.87 -68.70
N ALA A 17 19.23 37.00 -69.10
CA ALA A 17 18.20 37.69 -68.32
C ALA A 17 16.96 36.80 -68.10
N SER A 18 16.53 36.06 -69.12
CA SER A 18 15.42 35.11 -69.00
C SER A 18 15.74 33.97 -68.01
N SER A 19 16.97 33.43 -68.05
CA SER A 19 17.41 32.40 -67.11
C SER A 19 17.50 32.94 -65.68
N SER A 20 18.01 34.17 -65.49
CA SER A 20 18.02 34.84 -64.18
C SER A 20 16.61 35.06 -63.64
N ALA A 21 15.66 35.47 -64.50
CA ALA A 21 14.27 35.63 -64.11
C ALA A 21 13.63 34.29 -63.69
N SER A 22 13.89 33.20 -64.42
CA SER A 22 13.45 31.86 -64.04
C SER A 22 14.06 31.41 -62.71
N ALA A 23 15.35 31.63 -62.48
CA ALA A 23 16.03 31.28 -61.23
C ALA A 23 15.48 32.09 -60.03
N ALA A 24 15.19 33.38 -60.22
CA ALA A 24 14.55 34.21 -59.21
C ALA A 24 13.13 33.69 -58.88
N ASN A 25 12.35 33.30 -59.89
CA ASN A 25 11.02 32.72 -59.69
C ASN A 25 11.06 31.37 -58.95
N SER A 26 12.01 30.50 -59.29
CA SER A 26 12.25 29.26 -58.56
C SER A 26 12.65 29.51 -57.10
N SER A 27 13.50 30.51 -56.86
CA SER A 27 13.92 30.90 -55.51
C SER A 27 12.75 31.45 -54.68
N ALA A 28 11.88 32.27 -55.29
CA ALA A 28 10.66 32.76 -54.66
C ALA A 28 9.69 31.61 -54.30
N THR A 29 9.56 30.61 -55.18
CA THR A 29 8.74 29.42 -54.93
C THR A 29 9.31 28.53 -53.82
N ALA A 30 10.64 28.39 -53.78
CA ALA A 30 11.30 27.66 -52.70
C ALA A 30 11.12 28.37 -51.35
N ALA A 31 11.24 29.70 -51.32
CA ALA A 31 11.02 30.52 -50.13
C ALA A 31 9.58 30.43 -49.61
N SER A 32 8.58 30.48 -50.50
CA SER A 32 7.17 30.33 -50.11
C SER A 32 6.88 28.93 -49.57
N SER A 33 7.41 27.89 -50.20
CA SER A 33 7.28 26.50 -49.73
C SER A 33 7.95 26.29 -48.37
N ALA A 34 9.13 26.87 -48.14
CA ALA A 34 9.82 26.85 -46.86
C ALA A 34 9.03 27.60 -45.78
N ALA A 35 8.42 28.74 -46.11
CA ALA A 35 7.56 29.49 -45.20
C ALA A 35 6.31 28.68 -44.81
N SER A 36 5.66 28.01 -45.77
CA SER A 36 4.53 27.12 -45.49
C SER A 36 4.94 25.94 -44.61
N ALA A 37 6.08 25.30 -44.89
CA ALA A 37 6.59 24.20 -44.07
C ALA A 37 6.94 24.64 -42.64
N ALA A 38 7.52 25.83 -42.48
CA ALA A 38 7.78 26.44 -41.17
C ALA A 38 6.48 26.74 -40.42
N ALA A 39 5.46 27.29 -41.09
CA ALA A 39 4.15 27.54 -40.51
C ALA A 39 3.46 26.24 -40.07
N SER A 40 3.47 25.19 -40.90
CA SER A 40 2.93 23.87 -40.54
C SER A 40 3.70 23.24 -39.38
N THR A 41 5.02 23.44 -39.29
CA THR A 41 5.84 22.93 -38.18
C THR A 41 5.51 23.65 -36.88
N ALA A 42 5.36 24.97 -36.92
CA ALA A 42 4.93 25.76 -35.77
C ALA A 42 3.54 25.32 -35.28
N GLN A 43 2.60 25.12 -36.20
CA GLN A 43 1.26 24.66 -35.87
C GLN A 43 1.26 23.24 -35.28
N ARG A 44 2.05 22.32 -35.83
CA ARG A 44 2.25 20.99 -35.24
C ARG A 44 2.84 21.04 -33.84
N ILE A 45 3.71 22.01 -33.54
CA ILE A 45 4.27 22.23 -32.20
C ILE A 45 3.21 22.80 -31.25
N GLU A 46 2.42 23.77 -31.68
CA GLU A 46 1.29 24.31 -30.91
C GLU A 46 0.25 23.20 -30.60
N ASP A 47 -0.19 22.44 -31.62
CA ASP A 47 -1.19 21.38 -31.50
C ASP A 47 -0.70 20.18 -30.67
N SER A 48 0.62 19.98 -30.60
CA SER A 48 1.19 18.89 -29.80
C SER A 48 1.10 19.10 -28.30
N GLY A 49 0.76 20.32 -27.83
CA GLY A 49 0.68 20.66 -26.40
C GLY A 49 2.05 20.69 -25.70
N VAL A 50 3.14 20.60 -26.47
CA VAL A 50 4.52 20.60 -25.95
C VAL A 50 5.09 22.00 -25.77
N ILE A 51 4.44 23.07 -26.29
CA ILE A 51 4.76 24.50 -26.11
C ILE A 51 3.48 25.33 -26.20
N SER A 52 3.15 26.13 -25.18
CA SER A 52 2.05 27.11 -25.22
C SER A 52 2.45 28.35 -26.04
N LYS A 53 1.45 29.15 -26.46
CA LYS A 53 1.59 30.36 -27.30
C LYS A 53 2.50 31.46 -26.71
N ASP A 54 2.82 31.37 -25.41
CA ASP A 54 3.71 32.24 -24.65
C ASP A 54 5.10 31.63 -24.36
N GLY A 55 5.45 30.54 -25.04
CA GLY A 55 6.77 29.89 -24.98
C GLY A 55 7.04 29.04 -23.74
N LYS A 56 6.03 28.79 -22.90
CA LYS A 56 6.14 27.98 -21.68
C LYS A 56 5.41 26.66 -21.88
N THR A 57 5.94 25.58 -21.34
CA THR A 57 5.40 24.23 -21.56
C THR A 57 5.63 23.40 -20.32
N THR A 58 4.78 22.39 -20.11
CA THR A 58 5.00 21.17 -19.31
C THR A 58 3.67 20.40 -19.14
N PHE A 59 3.26 19.71 -20.21
CA PHE A 59 2.22 18.65 -20.31
C PHE A 59 0.84 18.83 -19.63
N ALA A 60 -0.13 19.35 -20.39
CA ALA A 60 -1.57 19.03 -20.31
C ALA A 60 -2.24 19.37 -21.67
N ALA A 61 -3.09 18.47 -22.19
CA ALA A 61 -3.63 18.54 -23.56
C ALA A 61 -4.80 19.52 -23.74
N ASP A 62 -5.37 20.04 -22.65
CA ASP A 62 -6.53 20.95 -22.65
C ASP A 62 -6.44 21.90 -21.44
N ASN A 63 -6.47 23.22 -21.69
CA ASN A 63 -6.53 24.28 -20.67
C ASN A 63 -7.86 25.06 -20.66
N THR A 64 -9.00 24.39 -20.86
CA THR A 64 -10.31 25.05 -20.73
C THR A 64 -10.50 25.73 -19.35
N SER A 65 -9.70 25.35 -18.34
CA SER A 65 -9.69 25.99 -17.02
C SER A 65 -8.96 27.34 -16.92
N ASN A 66 -8.32 27.83 -17.99
CA ASN A 66 -7.54 29.08 -18.02
C ASN A 66 -6.52 29.21 -16.87
N ARG A 67 -5.92 28.09 -16.44
CA ARG A 67 -4.91 28.09 -15.38
C ARG A 67 -3.54 28.43 -15.97
N ASP A 68 -2.67 29.02 -15.15
CA ASP A 68 -1.28 29.30 -15.52
C ASP A 68 -0.53 28.03 -15.98
N SER A 69 0.57 28.20 -16.70
CA SER A 69 1.52 27.10 -16.95
C SER A 69 2.06 26.52 -15.64
N ALA A 70 2.61 25.29 -15.70
CA ALA A 70 3.31 24.71 -14.56
C ALA A 70 4.46 25.60 -14.07
N LYS A 71 4.78 25.51 -12.78
CA LYS A 71 5.80 26.33 -12.11
C LYS A 71 6.78 25.45 -11.35
N ALA A 72 7.93 25.18 -11.96
CA ALA A 72 9.09 24.59 -11.27
C ALA A 72 9.93 25.72 -10.65
N LYS A 73 9.56 26.17 -9.44
CA LYS A 73 10.24 27.30 -8.77
C LYS A 73 11.40 26.86 -7.90
N GLY A 74 11.33 25.63 -7.37
CA GLY A 74 12.41 25.07 -6.57
C GLY A 74 13.64 24.76 -7.42
N LYS A 75 14.82 24.82 -6.80
CA LYS A 75 16.05 24.32 -7.44
C LYS A 75 15.87 22.84 -7.78
N ASP A 76 16.27 22.44 -8.99
CA ASP A 76 16.17 21.07 -9.51
C ASP A 76 14.74 20.48 -9.46
N ALA A 77 13.71 21.32 -9.48
CA ALA A 77 12.32 20.90 -9.41
C ALA A 77 11.75 20.49 -10.78
N THR A 78 10.74 19.62 -10.76
CA THR A 78 9.95 19.22 -11.93
C THR A 78 8.49 19.56 -11.72
N SER A 79 7.85 20.26 -12.67
CA SER A 79 6.42 20.59 -12.61
C SER A 79 5.76 20.25 -13.94
N MET A 80 4.59 19.59 -13.92
CA MET A 80 3.79 19.24 -15.10
C MET A 80 2.30 19.34 -14.82
N GLY A 81 1.53 19.93 -15.75
CA GLY A 81 0.10 20.20 -15.64
C GLY A 81 -0.22 21.67 -15.31
N TYR A 82 -1.37 22.17 -15.76
CA TYR A 82 -1.75 23.57 -15.58
C TYR A 82 -1.97 23.92 -14.11
N GLY A 83 -1.39 25.03 -13.68
CA GLY A 83 -1.40 25.49 -12.29
C GLY A 83 -0.58 24.63 -11.33
N SER A 84 0.17 23.62 -11.81
CA SER A 84 1.06 22.86 -10.93
C SER A 84 2.19 23.75 -10.38
N ASP A 85 2.59 23.52 -9.13
CA ASP A 85 3.57 24.33 -8.40
C ASP A 85 4.53 23.42 -7.62
N ALA A 86 5.72 23.20 -8.17
CA ALA A 86 6.85 22.54 -7.52
C ALA A 86 7.79 23.62 -6.96
N SER A 87 7.53 24.06 -5.73
CA SER A 87 8.24 25.17 -5.08
C SER A 87 9.35 24.74 -4.12
N GLY A 88 9.39 23.48 -3.70
CA GLY A 88 10.49 22.93 -2.91
C GLY A 88 11.72 22.56 -3.74
N GLU A 89 12.92 22.60 -3.13
CA GLU A 89 14.14 22.03 -3.73
C GLU A 89 13.94 20.54 -4.03
N ASN A 90 14.34 20.07 -5.23
CA ASN A 90 14.13 18.71 -5.74
C ASN A 90 12.65 18.25 -5.79
N ALA A 91 11.70 19.18 -5.73
CA ALA A 91 10.28 18.83 -5.68
C ALA A 91 9.75 18.39 -7.04
N THR A 92 8.78 17.48 -7.04
CA THR A 92 8.06 17.02 -8.24
C THR A 92 6.56 17.25 -8.09
N ALA A 93 5.95 18.04 -8.98
CA ALA A 93 4.50 18.26 -9.00
C ALA A 93 3.93 17.88 -10.38
N ILE A 94 3.13 16.81 -10.46
CA ILE A 94 2.56 16.31 -11.71
C ILE A 94 1.04 16.20 -11.57
N GLY A 95 0.31 16.98 -12.36
CA GLY A 95 -1.15 17.04 -12.39
C GLY A 95 -1.66 18.48 -12.30
N ASN A 96 -2.86 18.74 -12.82
CA ASN A 96 -3.45 20.07 -12.76
C ASN A 96 -3.59 20.54 -11.29
N ASN A 97 -3.04 21.72 -10.98
CA ASN A 97 -3.01 22.27 -9.62
C ASN A 97 -2.32 21.36 -8.56
N ALA A 98 -1.48 20.41 -8.99
CA ALA A 98 -0.63 19.64 -8.07
C ALA A 98 0.39 20.57 -7.40
N LYS A 99 0.65 20.39 -6.11
CA LYS A 99 1.50 21.28 -5.32
C LYS A 99 2.50 20.50 -4.48
N ALA A 100 3.79 20.66 -4.80
CA ALA A 100 4.89 20.09 -4.03
C ALA A 100 5.73 21.24 -3.44
N SER A 101 5.50 21.57 -2.17
CA SER A 101 6.01 22.82 -1.56
C SER A 101 7.20 22.66 -0.64
N ALA A 102 7.57 21.45 -0.29
CA ALA A 102 8.69 21.16 0.59
C ALA A 102 9.84 20.48 -0.15
N LYS A 103 11.02 20.48 0.46
CA LYS A 103 12.22 19.83 -0.08
C LYS A 103 11.98 18.33 -0.31
N ASN A 104 12.41 17.81 -1.46
CA ASN A 104 12.25 16.43 -1.89
C ASN A 104 10.77 15.96 -1.94
N ALA A 105 9.80 16.87 -1.95
CA ALA A 105 8.38 16.52 -1.94
C ALA A 105 7.90 16.10 -3.33
N THR A 106 7.01 15.10 -3.41
CA THR A 106 6.41 14.63 -4.66
C THR A 106 4.89 14.66 -4.58
N ALA A 107 4.23 15.44 -5.44
CA ALA A 107 2.78 15.47 -5.59
C ALA A 107 2.38 14.94 -6.97
N LEU A 108 1.65 13.82 -6.99
CA LEU A 108 1.22 13.15 -8.22
C LEU A 108 -0.31 13.02 -8.26
N GLY A 109 -0.96 13.87 -9.03
CA GLY A 109 -2.42 13.88 -9.22
C GLY A 109 -2.99 15.31 -9.22
N GLN A 110 -4.17 15.48 -9.82
CA GLN A 110 -4.89 16.75 -9.79
C GLN A 110 -5.18 17.17 -8.34
N ASP A 111 -4.90 18.41 -7.96
CA ASP A 111 -4.99 18.90 -6.57
C ASP A 111 -4.17 18.13 -5.50
N ALA A 112 -3.25 17.24 -5.88
CA ALA A 112 -2.39 16.56 -4.91
C ALA A 112 -1.46 17.56 -4.21
N LYS A 113 -1.26 17.43 -2.89
CA LYS A 113 -0.47 18.35 -2.06
C LYS A 113 0.57 17.62 -1.22
N ALA A 114 1.84 17.74 -1.58
CA ALA A 114 2.96 17.28 -0.75
C ALA A 114 3.61 18.51 -0.10
N VAL A 115 3.35 18.72 1.19
CA VAL A 115 3.71 19.95 1.92
C VAL A 115 4.76 19.74 3.00
N ALA A 116 5.15 18.49 3.24
CA ALA A 116 6.20 18.11 4.18
C ALA A 116 7.46 17.63 3.46
N GLU A 117 8.61 17.74 4.13
CA GLU A 117 9.89 17.33 3.57
C GLU A 117 9.93 15.82 3.31
N ASN A 118 10.50 15.43 2.16
CA ASN A 118 10.59 14.04 1.73
C ASN A 118 9.25 13.28 1.74
N SER A 119 8.13 14.00 1.49
CA SER A 119 6.80 13.40 1.48
C SER A 119 6.24 13.22 0.07
N VAL A 120 5.36 12.23 -0.09
CA VAL A 120 4.78 11.85 -1.38
C VAL A 120 3.25 11.80 -1.28
N ALA A 121 2.55 12.66 -2.02
CA ALA A 121 1.10 12.61 -2.16
C ALA A 121 0.71 11.98 -3.51
N ILE A 122 0.02 10.84 -3.50
CA ILE A 122 -0.37 10.08 -4.70
C ILE A 122 -1.89 10.05 -4.84
N GLY A 123 -2.39 10.53 -5.98
CA GLY A 123 -3.80 10.56 -6.33
C GLY A 123 -4.45 11.93 -6.19
N GLN A 124 -5.62 12.07 -6.81
CA GLN A 124 -6.38 13.32 -6.85
C GLN A 124 -6.71 13.83 -5.44
N GLY A 125 -6.39 15.08 -5.12
CA GLY A 125 -6.66 15.66 -3.80
C GLY A 125 -5.97 14.97 -2.62
N SER A 126 -4.98 14.11 -2.85
CA SER A 126 -4.19 13.50 -1.76
C SER A 126 -3.33 14.55 -1.06
N VAL A 127 -3.09 14.37 0.23
CA VAL A 127 -2.30 15.29 1.06
C VAL A 127 -1.27 14.50 1.85
N SER A 128 -0.01 14.92 1.77
CA SER A 128 1.09 14.41 2.61
C SER A 128 1.66 15.56 3.43
N ASN A 129 1.26 15.63 4.70
CA ASN A 129 1.59 16.67 5.68
C ASN A 129 2.63 16.24 6.73
N GLU A 130 3.07 14.99 6.68
CA GLU A 130 4.11 14.43 7.56
C GLU A 130 5.40 14.14 6.77
N LYS A 131 6.56 14.34 7.42
CA LYS A 131 7.87 14.08 6.80
C LYS A 131 8.06 12.58 6.56
N ASP A 132 8.81 12.22 5.52
CA ASP A 132 9.17 10.82 5.22
C ASP A 132 7.97 9.88 5.04
N THR A 133 6.84 10.40 4.51
CA THR A 133 5.60 9.63 4.32
C THR A 133 5.15 9.55 2.87
N VAL A 134 4.40 8.48 2.56
CA VAL A 134 3.63 8.36 1.32
C VAL A 134 2.15 8.32 1.66
N SER A 135 1.41 9.36 1.26
CA SER A 135 -0.03 9.43 1.41
C SER A 135 -0.75 9.15 0.10
N VAL A 136 -1.66 8.19 0.11
CA VAL A 136 -2.58 7.89 -1.01
C VAL A 136 -3.96 8.47 -0.79
N GLY A 137 -4.12 9.36 0.19
CA GLY A 137 -5.41 9.89 0.64
C GLY A 137 -5.26 11.30 1.18
N ASN A 138 -6.27 11.78 1.88
CA ASN A 138 -6.16 13.00 2.68
C ASN A 138 -6.92 12.82 3.99
N ASP A 139 -6.44 13.52 5.01
CA ASP A 139 -6.96 13.55 6.38
C ASP A 139 -7.90 14.75 6.62
N GLY A 140 -8.30 15.46 5.56
CA GLY A 140 -9.10 16.68 5.64
C GLY A 140 -8.30 17.94 6.04
N SER A 141 -6.98 17.84 6.26
CA SER A 141 -6.13 19.00 6.64
C SER A 141 -6.13 20.13 5.61
N ASN A 142 -6.58 19.86 4.38
CA ASN A 142 -6.67 20.84 3.30
C ASN A 142 -8.07 21.43 3.11
N GLY A 143 -9.01 21.17 4.04
CA GLY A 143 -10.41 21.62 3.98
C GLY A 143 -11.31 20.78 3.05
N GLN A 144 -10.79 19.67 2.49
CA GLN A 144 -11.59 18.72 1.72
C GLN A 144 -12.13 17.60 2.62
N ALA A 145 -13.07 16.81 2.11
CA ALA A 145 -13.51 15.60 2.79
C ALA A 145 -12.34 14.62 2.93
N VAL A 146 -12.29 13.92 4.07
CA VAL A 146 -11.35 12.83 4.31
C VAL A 146 -11.53 11.77 3.22
N VAL A 147 -10.43 11.38 2.58
CA VAL A 147 -10.43 10.35 1.53
C VAL A 147 -9.40 9.30 1.87
N ASN A 148 -9.87 8.06 2.04
CA ASN A 148 -9.02 6.87 2.11
C ASN A 148 -9.12 6.08 0.81
N ARG A 149 -7.99 5.65 0.27
CA ARG A 149 -7.95 4.78 -0.91
C ARG A 149 -7.59 3.36 -0.51
N ARG A 150 -8.20 2.38 -1.19
CA ARG A 150 -7.77 0.99 -1.07
C ARG A 150 -6.47 0.80 -1.85
N ILE A 151 -5.50 0.17 -1.21
CA ILE A 151 -4.29 -0.33 -1.87
C ILE A 151 -4.51 -1.83 -2.12
N THR A 152 -4.65 -2.22 -3.38
CA THR A 152 -4.98 -3.60 -3.79
C THR A 152 -3.80 -4.26 -4.49
N ASN A 153 -3.81 -5.60 -4.58
CA ASN A 153 -2.74 -6.40 -5.19
C ASN A 153 -1.40 -6.32 -4.45
N VAL A 154 -1.47 -6.15 -3.12
CA VAL A 154 -0.29 -6.21 -2.23
C VAL A 154 0.07 -7.68 -2.00
N ALA A 155 1.27 -8.07 -2.43
CA ALA A 155 1.81 -9.41 -2.19
C ALA A 155 2.02 -9.68 -0.69
N ALA A 156 2.21 -10.95 -0.31
CA ALA A 156 2.55 -11.26 1.07
C ALA A 156 3.92 -10.67 1.44
N PRO A 157 4.09 -10.15 2.67
CA PRO A 157 5.33 -9.54 3.11
C PRO A 157 6.49 -10.56 3.14
N ARG A 158 7.70 -10.12 2.79
CA ARG A 158 8.95 -10.90 2.89
C ARG A 158 9.92 -10.33 3.92
N HIS A 159 9.88 -9.02 4.16
CA HIS A 159 10.69 -8.30 5.14
C HIS A 159 9.83 -7.66 6.23
N ALA A 160 10.46 -7.28 7.36
CA ALA A 160 9.76 -6.72 8.51
C ALA A 160 9.10 -5.35 8.25
N THR A 161 9.56 -4.62 7.23
CA THR A 161 9.07 -3.29 6.85
C THR A 161 8.12 -3.33 5.64
N ASP A 162 7.75 -4.51 5.16
CA ASP A 162 6.82 -4.65 4.05
C ASP A 162 5.38 -4.40 4.51
N ALA A 163 4.55 -3.88 3.61
CA ALA A 163 3.11 -3.81 3.86
C ALA A 163 2.50 -5.23 3.94
N THR A 164 1.63 -5.46 4.92
CA THR A 164 0.92 -6.73 5.09
C THR A 164 -0.41 -6.73 4.34
N ASN A 165 -0.71 -7.77 3.58
CA ASN A 165 -2.04 -7.93 2.97
C ASN A 165 -3.04 -8.64 3.92
N LYS A 166 -4.34 -8.55 3.59
CA LYS A 166 -5.42 -9.11 4.42
C LYS A 166 -5.30 -10.63 4.63
N GLN A 167 -4.97 -11.39 3.59
CA GLN A 167 -4.85 -12.84 3.66
C GLN A 167 -3.76 -13.27 4.65
N TYR A 168 -2.62 -12.58 4.64
CA TYR A 168 -1.52 -12.85 5.58
C TYR A 168 -1.98 -12.67 7.04
N VAL A 169 -2.66 -11.56 7.33
CA VAL A 169 -3.20 -11.27 8.67
C VAL A 169 -4.29 -12.26 9.08
N ASP A 170 -5.23 -12.56 8.19
CA ASP A 170 -6.31 -13.53 8.45
C ASP A 170 -5.76 -14.93 8.77
N ASN A 171 -4.70 -15.36 8.06
CA ASN A 171 -4.03 -16.63 8.31
C ASN A 171 -3.33 -16.64 9.68
N ALA A 172 -2.58 -15.59 10.01
CA ALA A 172 -1.89 -15.46 11.29
C ALA A 172 -2.89 -15.46 12.47
N VAL A 173 -3.93 -14.64 12.38
CA VAL A 173 -5.00 -14.56 13.39
C VAL A 173 -5.82 -15.86 13.45
N GLY A 174 -6.04 -16.51 12.31
CA GLY A 174 -6.69 -17.81 12.21
C GLY A 174 -5.96 -18.91 12.98
N SER A 175 -4.63 -18.98 12.86
CA SER A 175 -3.79 -19.91 13.61
C SER A 175 -3.89 -19.68 15.12
N VAL A 176 -3.79 -18.43 15.58
CA VAL A 176 -3.93 -18.07 17.00
C VAL A 176 -5.31 -18.46 17.54
N ARG A 177 -6.39 -18.17 16.79
CA ARG A 177 -7.75 -18.56 17.18
C ARG A 177 -7.92 -20.08 17.27
N SER A 178 -7.24 -20.84 16.42
CA SER A 178 -7.25 -22.31 16.45
C SER A 178 -6.55 -22.84 17.70
N GLU A 179 -5.38 -22.31 18.03
CA GLU A 179 -4.64 -22.66 19.25
C GLU A 179 -5.43 -22.33 20.51
N LEU A 180 -6.02 -21.13 20.60
CA LEU A 180 -6.86 -20.74 21.74
C LEU A 180 -8.04 -21.69 21.95
N ARG A 181 -8.70 -22.12 20.86
CA ARG A 181 -9.79 -23.11 20.95
C ARG A 181 -9.31 -24.48 21.42
N LYS A 182 -8.11 -24.91 21.01
CA LYS A 182 -7.51 -26.15 21.51
C LYS A 182 -7.20 -26.03 23.00
N THR A 183 -6.56 -24.94 23.42
CA THR A 183 -6.24 -24.68 24.83
C THR A 183 -7.49 -24.64 25.69
N ASP A 184 -8.55 -23.93 25.30
CA ASP A 184 -9.82 -23.89 26.03
C ASP A 184 -10.45 -25.28 26.18
N LYS A 185 -10.44 -26.10 25.11
CA LYS A 185 -10.92 -27.49 25.17
C LYS A 185 -10.10 -28.34 26.15
N LYS A 186 -8.78 -28.23 26.12
CA LYS A 186 -7.89 -28.96 27.04
C LYS A 186 -8.12 -28.55 28.49
N LEU A 187 -8.24 -27.25 28.76
CA LEU A 187 -8.54 -26.73 30.09
C LEU A 187 -9.89 -27.24 30.62
N ARG A 188 -10.94 -27.21 29.79
CA ARG A 188 -12.24 -27.78 30.16
C ARG A 188 -12.16 -29.28 30.44
N GLY A 189 -11.37 -30.02 29.66
CA GLY A 189 -11.06 -31.43 29.92
C GLY A 189 -10.38 -31.61 31.27
N GLY A 190 -9.35 -30.81 31.56
CA GLY A 190 -8.64 -30.81 32.85
C GLY A 190 -9.57 -30.55 34.04
N ILE A 191 -10.46 -29.56 33.94
CA ILE A 191 -11.47 -29.26 34.97
C ILE A 191 -12.44 -30.43 35.12
N ALA A 192 -12.93 -31.02 34.02
CA ALA A 192 -13.76 -32.21 34.08
C ALA A 192 -13.03 -33.38 34.77
N GLY A 193 -11.73 -33.56 34.51
CA GLY A 193 -10.88 -34.55 35.16
C GLY A 193 -10.74 -34.32 36.67
N ALA A 194 -10.53 -33.07 37.09
CA ALA A 194 -10.51 -32.70 38.50
C ALA A 194 -11.87 -32.98 39.18
N THR A 195 -12.98 -32.63 38.54
CA THR A 195 -14.33 -32.94 39.04
C THR A 195 -14.55 -34.45 39.16
N ALA A 196 -14.08 -35.24 38.18
CA ALA A 196 -14.17 -36.69 38.21
C ALA A 196 -13.38 -37.27 39.40
N MET A 197 -12.15 -36.81 39.63
CA MET A 197 -11.32 -37.25 40.75
C MET A 197 -11.92 -36.86 42.12
N ALA A 198 -12.52 -35.67 42.22
CA ALA A 198 -13.14 -35.18 43.43
C ALA A 198 -14.36 -36.02 43.88
N ASN A 199 -15.09 -36.61 42.94
CA ASN A 199 -16.25 -37.45 43.23
C ASN A 199 -15.90 -38.93 43.48
N ILE A 200 -14.62 -39.32 43.48
CA ILE A 200 -14.22 -40.69 43.83
C ILE A 200 -14.46 -40.91 45.33
N PRO A 201 -15.23 -41.94 45.74
CA PRO A 201 -15.44 -42.27 47.15
C PRO A 201 -14.12 -42.49 47.92
N GLN A 202 -14.14 -42.22 49.22
CA GLN A 202 -13.00 -42.42 50.12
C GLN A 202 -13.28 -43.58 51.08
N VAL A 203 -12.24 -44.33 51.43
CA VAL A 203 -12.33 -45.39 52.44
C VAL A 203 -12.72 -44.84 53.82
N THR A 204 -13.67 -45.50 54.47
CA THR A 204 -14.17 -45.15 55.82
C THR A 204 -13.85 -46.21 56.88
N GLN A 205 -13.47 -47.42 56.46
CA GLN A 205 -13.20 -48.55 57.36
C GLN A 205 -11.70 -48.62 57.74
N PRO A 206 -11.34 -48.83 59.02
CA PRO A 206 -9.94 -48.93 59.46
C PRO A 206 -9.19 -50.12 58.81
N GLY A 207 -7.94 -49.90 58.39
CA GLY A 207 -7.09 -50.92 57.76
C GLY A 207 -7.48 -51.32 56.33
N SER A 208 -8.60 -50.83 55.81
CA SER A 208 -9.12 -51.20 54.50
C SER A 208 -8.51 -50.39 53.36
N THR A 209 -8.53 -50.98 52.16
CA THR A 209 -8.21 -50.32 50.89
C THR A 209 -9.48 -50.25 50.05
N MET A 210 -9.72 -49.11 49.41
CA MET A 210 -10.85 -48.88 48.51
C MET A 210 -10.34 -48.48 47.13
N VAL A 211 -10.90 -49.09 46.10
CA VAL A 211 -10.77 -48.64 44.71
C VAL A 211 -12.08 -48.01 44.30
N GLY A 212 -12.02 -46.84 43.67
CA GLY A 212 -13.19 -46.10 43.22
C GLY A 212 -13.01 -45.52 41.83
N ALA A 213 -14.13 -45.23 41.19
CA ALA A 213 -14.19 -44.52 39.92
C ALA A 213 -15.08 -43.29 40.05
N GLY A 214 -14.79 -42.26 39.25
CA GLY A 214 -15.55 -41.03 39.20
C GLY A 214 -15.69 -40.54 37.77
N ILE A 215 -16.73 -39.78 37.51
CA ILE A 215 -16.98 -39.12 36.22
C ILE A 215 -17.16 -37.63 36.45
N GLY A 216 -16.72 -36.82 35.49
CA GLY A 216 -16.82 -35.38 35.57
C GLY A 216 -17.18 -34.80 34.22
N ASN A 217 -18.00 -33.76 34.21
CA ASN A 217 -18.33 -33.00 33.03
C ASN A 217 -18.16 -31.51 33.32
N TYR A 218 -17.58 -30.77 32.38
CA TYR A 218 -17.49 -29.32 32.44
C TYR A 218 -17.59 -28.71 31.05
N LYS A 219 -18.63 -27.89 30.82
CA LYS A 219 -18.89 -27.13 29.58
C LYS A 219 -18.67 -27.96 28.30
N GLY A 220 -19.22 -29.17 28.27
CA GLY A 220 -19.18 -30.07 27.11
C GLY A 220 -17.92 -30.92 26.95
N GLN A 221 -17.02 -30.91 27.93
CA GLN A 221 -15.93 -31.89 28.05
C GLN A 221 -16.22 -32.86 29.19
N SER A 222 -15.89 -34.13 28.99
CA SER A 222 -16.07 -35.18 29.99
C SER A 222 -14.73 -35.78 30.38
N ALA A 223 -14.67 -36.36 31.57
CA ALA A 223 -13.52 -37.11 32.03
C ALA A 223 -13.96 -38.28 32.91
N VAL A 224 -13.14 -39.32 32.91
CA VAL A 224 -13.25 -40.46 33.80
C VAL A 224 -12.04 -40.47 34.71
N ALA A 225 -12.24 -40.87 35.96
CA ALA A 225 -11.18 -40.95 36.95
C ALA A 225 -11.25 -42.27 37.69
N VAL A 226 -10.08 -42.78 38.07
CA VAL A 226 -9.92 -43.94 38.93
C VAL A 226 -8.97 -43.59 40.06
N GLY A 227 -9.20 -44.15 41.24
CA GLY A 227 -8.38 -43.87 42.39
C GLY A 227 -8.41 -44.97 43.42
N VAL A 228 -7.38 -44.96 44.26
CA VAL A 228 -7.22 -45.85 45.40
C VAL A 228 -7.10 -45.01 46.67
N SER A 229 -7.75 -45.45 47.74
CA SER A 229 -7.57 -44.88 49.07
C SER A 229 -7.37 -45.97 50.12
N LYS A 230 -6.56 -45.69 51.14
CA LYS A 230 -6.23 -46.63 52.22
C LYS A 230 -6.25 -45.95 53.57
N SER A 231 -6.90 -46.58 54.55
CA SER A 231 -6.89 -46.13 55.95
C SER A 231 -5.91 -46.96 56.77
N SER A 232 -5.23 -46.31 57.70
CA SER A 232 -4.41 -46.99 58.72
C SER A 232 -5.28 -47.87 59.64
N TYR A 233 -4.68 -48.88 60.27
CA TYR A 233 -5.38 -49.80 61.18
C TYR A 233 -6.05 -49.10 62.38
N ASN A 234 -5.51 -47.95 62.80
CA ASN A 234 -6.07 -47.12 63.86
C ASN A 234 -7.02 -46.03 63.33
N ASN A 235 -7.34 -46.03 62.04
CA ASN A 235 -8.13 -45.03 61.33
C ASN A 235 -7.62 -43.59 61.43
N ARG A 236 -6.39 -43.35 61.91
CA ARG A 236 -5.87 -41.98 62.12
C ARG A 236 -5.27 -41.36 60.87
N ILE A 237 -4.82 -42.17 59.91
CA ILE A 237 -4.20 -41.71 58.65
C ILE A 237 -5.00 -42.26 57.48
N ILE A 238 -5.36 -41.41 56.52
CA ILE A 238 -5.96 -41.82 55.25
C ILE A 238 -5.09 -41.30 54.10
N PHE A 239 -4.72 -42.18 53.19
CA PHE A 239 -4.06 -41.85 51.93
C PHE A 239 -5.05 -41.98 50.77
N LYS A 240 -4.97 -41.08 49.78
CA LYS A 240 -5.73 -41.13 48.52
C LYS A 240 -4.81 -40.83 47.35
N MET A 241 -4.94 -41.59 46.27
CA MET A 241 -4.30 -41.32 45.00
C MET A 241 -5.32 -41.53 43.88
N SER A 242 -5.33 -40.65 42.89
CA SER A 242 -6.27 -40.73 41.76
C SER A 242 -5.63 -40.25 40.47
N GLY A 243 -6.04 -40.85 39.36
CA GLY A 243 -5.74 -40.41 38.01
C GLY A 243 -7.03 -40.22 37.22
N SER A 244 -7.03 -39.31 36.25
CA SER A 244 -8.14 -39.11 35.32
C SER A 244 -7.67 -39.01 33.88
N ALA A 245 -8.55 -39.41 32.96
CA ALA A 245 -8.40 -39.25 31.52
C ALA A 245 -9.59 -38.47 30.98
N THR A 246 -9.33 -37.55 30.05
CA THR A 246 -10.30 -36.59 29.54
C THR A 246 -10.69 -36.92 28.10
N THR A 247 -11.83 -36.40 27.63
CA THR A 247 -12.27 -36.55 26.22
C THR A 247 -11.33 -35.89 25.21
N GLN A 248 -10.37 -35.06 25.65
CA GLN A 248 -9.33 -34.50 24.78
C GLN A 248 -8.05 -35.34 24.74
N GLY A 249 -8.03 -36.50 25.39
CA GLY A 249 -6.86 -37.39 25.45
C GLY A 249 -5.78 -36.95 26.44
N ASP A 250 -5.99 -35.87 27.19
CA ASP A 250 -5.11 -35.45 28.28
C ASP A 250 -5.46 -36.20 29.58
N TYR A 251 -4.49 -36.32 30.49
CA TYR A 251 -4.61 -37.00 31.77
C TYR A 251 -4.19 -36.09 32.95
N ASN A 252 -4.79 -36.32 34.12
CA ASN A 252 -4.38 -35.67 35.38
C ASN A 252 -4.08 -36.73 36.43
N ILE A 253 -3.15 -36.45 37.34
CA ILE A 253 -2.84 -37.30 38.50
C ILE A 253 -2.76 -36.44 39.76
N GLY A 254 -3.22 -36.98 40.88
CA GLY A 254 -3.16 -36.31 42.18
C GLY A 254 -3.12 -37.32 43.32
N ALA A 255 -2.52 -36.91 44.44
CA ALA A 255 -2.50 -37.69 45.67
C ALA A 255 -2.63 -36.75 46.89
N GLY A 256 -3.11 -37.29 48.00
CA GLY A 256 -3.28 -36.57 49.26
C GLY A 256 -3.23 -37.50 50.47
N ILE A 257 -2.89 -36.93 51.62
CA ILE A 257 -2.86 -37.60 52.92
C ILE A 257 -3.63 -36.76 53.94
N GLY A 258 -4.41 -37.41 54.78
CA GLY A 258 -5.13 -36.79 55.89
C GLY A 258 -4.81 -37.48 57.21
N TYR A 259 -4.74 -36.70 58.29
CA TYR A 259 -4.61 -37.18 59.66
C TYR A 259 -5.81 -36.70 60.49
N GLN A 260 -6.45 -37.59 61.24
CA GLN A 260 -7.54 -37.27 62.15
C GLN A 260 -7.21 -37.73 63.58
N TRP A 261 -7.57 -36.91 64.57
CA TRP A 261 -7.31 -37.12 66.00
C TRP A 261 -8.60 -37.20 66.81
#